data_AF-A0A9C9DKD1-F1
#
_entry.id   AF-A0A9C9DKD1-F1
#
_cell.length_a   1.000
_cell.length_b   1.000
_cell.length_c   1.000
_cell.angle_alpha   90.00
_cell.angle_beta   90.00
_cell.angle_gamma   90.00
#
_symmetry.space_group_name_H-M   'P 1'
#
loop_
_entity.id
_entity.type
_entity.pdbx_description
1 polymer ?
#
loop_
_entity_poly.entity_id
_entity_poly.type
_entity_poly.pdbx_seq_one_letter_code
_entity_poly.pdbx_strand_id
1 'polypeptide(L)'
;MQPPFILTIGGSNAIDLNTGTAPVIQTLVTVITREMLTNGQPVYATPLTTMAFQMARHGTSTSSGASIFLQQLTAAAAQVETLFSIDQTISLDIFRSPVVINSNTVTTAEQKEAVYHRAALEAFATKVSALSVAAGNVSTDLIIDRLALDLESDGVIDNTENGNAIGAIDPTILSEDPMTLVIPNTQYRIKDVMNLMEDERTLLGTAATGPSFNKNQITLPIAAAPAIIPNSFPANLQGTAPEEATVVMNINKPVNVDTATITLSALDADFSGEGELMINGNTPVALFGPTATASNDKQVVNIPITTPASFWNDGDNTLVFRHTSTAGGFSIQNATVSFQVAAPVVYEAVITLSTSSIQFGNQDVGSVAGPKPVKFTNTGNAPLTISSISISTTPGFSQTNDCNNYLPVNSTCTFSISFT
;
A
#
# COMPACT_ATOMS: atom_id res chain seq x y z
N MET A 1 -7.45 -11.65 -24.95
CA MET A 1 -6.92 -11.69 -23.56
C MET A 1 -7.06 -10.31 -22.96
N GLN A 2 -7.45 -10.21 -21.69
CA GLN A 2 -7.67 -8.95 -20.99
C GLN A 2 -6.56 -8.77 -19.94
N PRO A 3 -5.75 -7.70 -19.93
CA PRO A 3 -4.82 -7.41 -18.84
C PRO A 3 -5.50 -7.41 -17.46
N PRO A 4 -4.73 -7.63 -16.37
CA PRO A 4 -3.27 -7.57 -16.32
C PRO A 4 -2.55 -8.76 -16.97
N PHE A 5 -1.34 -8.53 -17.50
CA PHE A 5 -0.42 -9.59 -17.94
C PHE A 5 0.76 -9.69 -16.97
N ILE A 6 1.26 -10.90 -16.75
CA ILE A 6 2.51 -11.14 -16.03
C ILE A 6 3.60 -11.28 -17.07
N LEU A 7 4.64 -10.45 -16.99
CA LEU A 7 5.85 -10.58 -17.77
C LEU A 7 6.94 -11.19 -16.89
N THR A 8 7.45 -12.34 -17.30
CA THR A 8 8.59 -13.01 -16.65
C THR A 8 9.78 -12.99 -17.60
N ILE A 9 10.92 -12.50 -17.11
CA ILE A 9 12.20 -12.48 -17.82
C ILE A 9 13.14 -13.47 -17.13
N GLY A 10 13.61 -14.46 -17.88
CA GLY A 10 14.61 -15.42 -17.42
C GLY A 10 16.03 -15.00 -17.79
N GLY A 11 16.93 -15.05 -16.82
CA GLY A 11 18.33 -14.64 -16.90
C GLY A 11 19.32 -15.77 -17.18
N SER A 12 18.85 -17.00 -17.41
CA SER A 12 19.71 -18.18 -17.60
C SER A 12 20.67 -18.09 -18.79
N ASN A 13 20.37 -17.25 -19.77
CA ASN A 13 21.25 -16.91 -20.90
C ASN A 13 21.57 -15.42 -20.98
N ALA A 14 21.25 -14.66 -19.93
CA ALA A 14 21.58 -13.24 -19.85
C ALA A 14 23.02 -13.07 -19.39
N ILE A 15 23.65 -12.01 -19.86
CA ILE A 15 24.97 -11.58 -19.41
C ILE A 15 24.88 -10.12 -18.99
N ASP A 16 25.57 -9.78 -17.91
CA ASP A 16 25.85 -8.41 -17.56
C ASP A 16 26.72 -7.77 -18.66
N LEU A 17 26.35 -6.56 -19.06
CA LEU A 17 26.96 -5.87 -20.19
C LEU A 17 28.42 -5.49 -19.92
N ASN A 18 28.77 -5.16 -18.69
CA ASN A 18 30.09 -4.66 -18.34
C ASN A 18 31.08 -5.79 -18.03
N THR A 19 30.58 -6.93 -17.56
CA THR A 19 31.41 -8.00 -17.01
C THR A 19 31.35 -9.29 -17.81
N GLY A 20 30.30 -9.48 -18.62
CA GLY A 20 30.04 -10.72 -19.36
C GLY A 20 29.65 -11.90 -18.48
N THR A 21 29.41 -11.69 -17.18
CA THR A 21 28.98 -12.74 -16.25
C THR A 21 27.46 -12.83 -16.18
N ALA A 22 26.93 -13.97 -15.75
CA ALA A 22 25.49 -14.10 -15.52
C ALA A 22 25.01 -13.11 -14.43
N PRO A 23 23.77 -12.59 -14.53
CA PRO A 23 23.19 -11.74 -13.48
C PRO A 23 23.01 -12.53 -12.19
N VAL A 24 23.12 -11.85 -11.04
CA VAL A 24 22.93 -12.51 -9.73
C VAL A 24 21.47 -12.92 -9.48
N ILE A 25 20.51 -12.15 -9.99
CA ILE A 25 19.08 -12.50 -9.96
C ILE A 25 18.69 -13.10 -11.31
N GLN A 26 18.12 -14.29 -11.28
CA GLN A 26 17.86 -15.09 -12.48
C GLN A 26 16.46 -14.89 -13.02
N THR A 27 15.48 -14.51 -12.19
CA THR A 27 14.11 -14.30 -12.65
C THR A 27 13.63 -12.90 -12.27
N LEU A 28 13.20 -12.12 -13.27
CA LEU A 28 12.53 -10.86 -13.05
C LEU A 28 11.06 -10.97 -13.45
N VAL A 29 10.18 -10.43 -12.63
CA VAL A 29 8.73 -10.42 -12.87
C VAL A 29 8.20 -9.00 -12.77
N THR A 30 7.27 -8.65 -13.66
CA THR A 30 6.50 -7.41 -13.58
C THR A 30 5.08 -7.62 -14.08
N VAL A 31 4.21 -6.67 -13.82
CA VAL A 31 2.79 -6.73 -14.18
C VAL A 31 2.48 -5.61 -15.16
N ILE A 32 1.96 -5.97 -16.33
CA ILE A 32 1.54 -5.04 -17.38
C ILE A 32 0.05 -4.76 -17.22
N THR A 33 -0.28 -3.55 -16.79
CA THR A 33 -1.68 -3.13 -16.59
C THR A 33 -2.32 -2.62 -17.88
N ARG A 34 -3.65 -2.46 -17.87
CA ARG A 34 -4.38 -1.81 -18.97
C ARG A 34 -3.84 -0.40 -19.25
N GLU A 35 -3.57 0.35 -18.20
CA GLU A 35 -3.13 1.73 -18.27
C GLU A 35 -1.77 1.86 -18.98
N MET A 36 -0.81 0.99 -18.63
CA MET A 36 0.53 0.98 -19.26
C MET A 36 0.43 0.78 -20.78
N LEU A 37 -0.43 -0.13 -21.22
CA LEU A 37 -0.65 -0.39 -22.64
C LEU A 37 -1.34 0.78 -23.35
N THR A 38 -2.36 1.38 -22.74
CA THR A 38 -3.09 2.51 -23.34
C THR A 38 -2.20 3.74 -23.48
N ASN A 39 -1.32 3.98 -22.51
CA ASN A 39 -0.46 5.16 -22.45
C ASN A 39 0.90 4.95 -23.15
N GLY A 40 1.17 3.76 -23.70
CA GLY A 40 2.47 3.44 -24.33
C GLY A 40 3.65 3.55 -23.36
N GLN A 41 3.41 3.28 -22.08
CA GLN A 41 4.42 3.39 -21.04
C GLN A 41 5.48 2.30 -21.19
N PRO A 42 6.77 2.60 -20.92
CA PRO A 42 7.79 1.58 -20.80
C PRO A 42 7.41 0.54 -19.75
N VAL A 43 7.78 -0.72 -20.00
CA VAL A 43 7.60 -1.82 -19.05
C VAL A 43 8.98 -2.24 -18.55
N TYR A 44 9.20 -2.14 -17.25
CA TYR A 44 10.43 -2.60 -16.61
C TYR A 44 10.13 -3.82 -15.76
N ALA A 45 10.85 -4.91 -16.02
CA ALA A 45 10.97 -6.00 -15.06
C ALA A 45 12.28 -5.79 -14.31
N THR A 46 12.16 -5.61 -13.00
CA THR A 46 13.27 -5.27 -12.11
C THR A 46 13.21 -6.16 -10.86
N PRO A 47 14.29 -6.23 -10.08
CA PRO A 47 14.25 -6.91 -8.79
C PRO A 47 13.14 -6.39 -7.87
N LEU A 48 12.88 -5.08 -7.86
CA LEU A 48 11.83 -4.49 -7.01
C LEU A 48 10.41 -4.77 -7.54
N THR A 49 10.16 -4.78 -8.86
CA THR A 49 8.86 -5.23 -9.39
C THR A 49 8.61 -6.70 -9.11
N THR A 50 9.68 -7.50 -9.09
CA THR A 50 9.62 -8.93 -8.74
C THR A 50 9.23 -9.09 -7.27
N MET A 51 9.86 -8.32 -6.40
CA MET A 51 9.54 -8.28 -4.97
C MET A 51 8.07 -7.92 -4.73
N ALA A 52 7.59 -6.82 -5.30
CA ALA A 52 6.20 -6.38 -5.15
C ALA A 52 5.20 -7.42 -5.71
N PHE A 53 5.54 -8.06 -6.83
CA PHE A 53 4.74 -9.16 -7.38
C PHE A 53 4.64 -10.35 -6.42
N GLN A 54 5.75 -10.76 -5.81
CA GLN A 54 5.77 -11.89 -4.88
C GLN A 54 5.00 -11.57 -3.60
N MET A 55 5.10 -10.35 -3.06
CA MET A 55 4.31 -9.92 -1.90
C MET A 55 2.81 -10.00 -2.21
N ALA A 56 2.40 -9.42 -3.33
CA ALA A 56 1.00 -9.47 -3.78
C ALA A 56 0.49 -10.90 -4.04
N ARG A 57 1.38 -11.84 -4.39
CA ARG A 57 1.07 -13.27 -4.57
C ARG A 57 0.88 -14.00 -3.24
N HIS A 58 1.64 -13.63 -2.21
CA HIS A 58 1.51 -14.17 -0.85
C HIS A 58 0.34 -13.57 -0.07
N GLY A 59 -0.22 -12.45 -0.55
CA GLY A 59 -1.34 -11.78 0.09
C GLY A 59 -2.52 -12.70 0.42
N THR A 60 -3.09 -12.54 1.61
CA THR A 60 -4.03 -13.48 2.24
C THR A 60 -5.50 -13.30 1.81
N SER A 61 -5.76 -12.53 0.75
CA SER A 61 -7.15 -12.28 0.30
C SER A 61 -7.84 -13.58 -0.10
N THR A 62 -9.04 -13.82 0.46
CA THR A 62 -9.89 -14.96 0.12
C THR A 62 -10.57 -14.83 -1.26
N SER A 63 -10.32 -13.74 -1.98
CA SER A 63 -10.94 -13.43 -3.27
C SER A 63 -9.91 -13.43 -4.40
N SER A 64 -10.19 -14.17 -5.48
CA SER A 64 -9.24 -14.47 -6.56
C SER A 64 -9.38 -13.58 -7.81
N GLY A 65 -9.81 -12.32 -7.62
CA GLY A 65 -10.08 -11.38 -8.73
C GLY A 65 -8.86 -10.57 -9.15
N ALA A 66 -8.75 -10.25 -10.46
CA ALA A 66 -7.67 -9.40 -10.98
C ALA A 66 -7.64 -7.99 -10.34
N SER A 67 -8.80 -7.43 -9.95
CA SER A 67 -8.86 -6.14 -9.25
C SER A 67 -8.26 -6.21 -7.84
N ILE A 68 -8.45 -7.34 -7.15
CA ILE A 68 -7.92 -7.57 -5.82
C ILE A 68 -6.41 -7.77 -5.89
N PHE A 69 -5.94 -8.57 -6.85
CA PHE A 69 -4.51 -8.72 -7.10
C PHE A 69 -3.85 -7.37 -7.40
N LEU A 70 -4.46 -6.51 -8.23
CA LEU A 70 -3.93 -5.17 -8.51
C LEU A 70 -3.95 -4.25 -7.30
N GLN A 71 -4.92 -4.39 -6.40
CA GLN A 71 -4.94 -3.68 -5.11
C GLN A 71 -3.78 -4.14 -4.22
N GLN A 72 -3.56 -5.45 -4.09
CA GLN A 72 -2.44 -6.00 -3.33
C GLN A 72 -1.09 -5.60 -3.93
N LEU A 73 -0.98 -5.63 -5.25
CA LEU A 73 0.21 -5.17 -5.96
C LEU A 73 0.51 -3.69 -5.68
N THR A 74 -0.53 -2.85 -5.61
CA THR A 74 -0.35 -1.43 -5.30
C THR A 74 0.14 -1.23 -3.86
N ALA A 75 -0.41 -1.97 -2.90
CA ALA A 75 0.04 -1.93 -1.51
C ALA A 75 1.48 -2.44 -1.35
N ALA A 76 1.80 -3.56 -1.99
CA ALA A 76 3.14 -4.13 -2.01
C ALA A 76 4.16 -3.17 -2.66
N ALA A 77 3.78 -2.50 -3.75
CA ALA A 77 4.65 -1.50 -4.40
C ALA A 77 5.03 -0.39 -3.44
N ALA A 78 4.06 0.19 -2.73
CA ALA A 78 4.30 1.27 -1.78
C ALA A 78 5.23 0.84 -0.63
N GLN A 79 5.10 -0.40 -0.14
CA GLN A 79 6.02 -0.93 0.88
C GLN A 79 7.43 -1.12 0.33
N VAL A 80 7.58 -1.71 -0.86
CA VAL A 80 8.88 -1.90 -1.52
C VAL A 80 9.56 -0.56 -1.80
N GLU A 81 8.82 0.44 -2.27
CA GLU A 81 9.31 1.80 -2.50
C GLU A 81 9.84 2.43 -1.21
N THR A 82 9.10 2.28 -0.11
CA THR A 82 9.47 2.83 1.20
C THR A 82 10.74 2.16 1.75
N LEU A 83 10.84 0.83 1.63
CA LEU A 83 11.90 0.05 2.24
C LEU A 83 13.21 0.06 1.44
N PHE A 84 13.13 0.11 0.12
CA PHE A 84 14.29 -0.07 -0.75
C PHE A 84 14.67 1.18 -1.55
N SER A 85 14.01 2.32 -1.32
CA SER A 85 14.48 3.61 -1.84
C SER A 85 15.81 4.00 -1.18
N ILE A 86 16.69 4.61 -1.97
CA ILE A 86 17.95 5.18 -1.49
C ILE A 86 17.78 6.60 -0.91
N ASP A 87 16.63 7.25 -1.17
CA ASP A 87 16.30 8.60 -0.72
C ASP A 87 14.78 8.78 -0.75
N GLN A 88 14.18 8.84 0.43
CA GLN A 88 12.73 8.95 0.58
C GLN A 88 12.17 10.32 0.14
N THR A 89 13.03 11.32 -0.13
CA THR A 89 12.58 12.61 -0.69
C THR A 89 12.33 12.55 -2.20
N ILE A 90 12.78 11.47 -2.85
CA ILE A 90 12.54 11.20 -4.27
C ILE A 90 11.40 10.20 -4.37
N SER A 91 10.28 10.66 -4.94
CA SER A 91 9.19 9.75 -5.30
C SER A 91 9.68 8.79 -6.37
N LEU A 92 9.57 7.50 -6.09
CA LEU A 92 9.92 6.43 -7.00
C LEU A 92 8.69 5.54 -7.16
N ASP A 93 8.13 5.47 -8.36
CA ASP A 93 7.19 4.42 -8.77
C ASP A 93 7.99 3.25 -9.36
N ILE A 94 8.06 2.11 -8.69
CA ILE A 94 8.90 0.98 -9.15
C ILE A 94 8.46 0.36 -10.48
N PHE A 95 7.22 0.62 -10.92
CA PHE A 95 6.68 0.12 -12.19
C PHE A 95 6.85 1.10 -13.34
N ARG A 96 6.92 2.41 -13.05
CA ARG A 96 6.88 3.47 -14.08
C ARG A 96 8.14 4.31 -14.15
N SER A 97 8.83 4.50 -13.03
CA SER A 97 10.03 5.34 -12.98
C SER A 97 11.08 4.78 -13.94
N PRO A 98 11.74 5.64 -14.73
CA PRO A 98 12.76 5.17 -15.65
C PRO A 98 13.90 4.45 -14.92
N VAL A 99 14.56 3.52 -15.60
CA VAL A 99 15.77 2.81 -15.08
C VAL A 99 17.00 3.00 -15.99
N VAL A 100 16.80 3.68 -17.11
CA VAL A 100 17.82 3.92 -18.16
C VAL A 100 17.65 5.31 -18.74
N ILE A 101 18.75 5.85 -19.25
CA ILE A 101 18.78 7.12 -19.98
C ILE A 101 18.57 6.83 -21.47
N ASN A 102 17.41 7.22 -22.01
CA ASN A 102 17.00 7.01 -23.40
C ASN A 102 16.20 8.22 -23.89
N SER A 103 15.58 8.13 -25.08
CA SER A 103 14.80 9.23 -25.67
C SER A 103 13.62 9.73 -24.83
N ASN A 104 13.20 8.99 -23.79
CA ASN A 104 12.14 9.35 -22.86
C ASN A 104 12.70 9.86 -21.51
N THR A 105 14.02 9.95 -21.34
CA THR A 105 14.73 10.40 -20.13
C THR A 105 15.70 11.54 -20.49
N VAL A 106 15.14 12.70 -20.81
CA VAL A 106 15.88 13.81 -21.44
C VAL A 106 16.19 14.91 -20.43
N THR A 107 15.24 15.22 -19.56
CA THR A 107 15.41 16.30 -18.56
C THR A 107 16.25 15.84 -17.38
N THR A 108 16.95 16.76 -16.71
CA THR A 108 17.74 16.43 -15.52
C THR A 108 16.87 15.82 -14.40
N ALA A 109 15.58 16.17 -14.32
CA ALA A 109 14.65 15.57 -13.37
C ALA A 109 14.38 14.09 -13.68
N GLU A 110 14.04 13.76 -14.93
CA GLU A 110 13.83 12.37 -15.38
C GLU A 110 15.12 11.55 -15.24
N GLN A 111 16.27 12.14 -15.57
CA GLN A 111 17.57 11.48 -15.41
C GLN A 111 17.92 11.26 -13.94
N LYS A 112 17.59 12.20 -13.05
CA LYS A 112 17.73 12.02 -11.60
C LYS A 112 16.88 10.85 -11.13
N GLU A 113 15.61 10.80 -11.49
CA GLU A 113 14.71 9.69 -11.18
C GLU A 113 15.29 8.35 -11.67
N ALA A 114 15.81 8.30 -12.91
CA ALA A 114 16.44 7.11 -13.46
C ALA A 114 17.67 6.63 -12.69
N VAL A 115 18.52 7.57 -12.26
CA VAL A 115 19.70 7.28 -11.44
C VAL A 115 19.30 6.74 -10.07
N TYR A 116 18.31 7.34 -9.43
CA TYR A 116 17.84 6.91 -8.11
C TYR A 116 17.15 5.54 -8.17
N HIS A 117 16.32 5.31 -9.18
CA HIS A 117 15.73 4.00 -9.41
C HIS A 117 16.83 2.96 -9.63
N ARG A 118 17.78 3.22 -10.53
CA ARG A 118 18.88 2.30 -10.82
C ARG A 118 19.68 1.97 -9.55
N ALA A 119 20.08 2.96 -8.76
CA ALA A 119 20.82 2.70 -7.52
C ALA A 119 20.01 1.86 -6.51
N ALA A 120 18.69 2.05 -6.39
CA ALA A 120 17.83 1.21 -5.56
C ALA A 120 17.81 -0.25 -6.04
N LEU A 121 17.69 -0.46 -7.36
CA LEU A 121 17.72 -1.81 -7.96
C LEU A 121 19.06 -2.53 -7.70
N GLU A 122 20.17 -1.83 -7.93
CA GLU A 122 21.50 -2.40 -7.73
C GLU A 122 21.77 -2.67 -6.25
N ALA A 123 21.30 -1.80 -5.34
CA ALA A 123 21.43 -2.00 -3.91
C ALA A 123 20.65 -3.23 -3.43
N PHE A 124 19.41 -3.39 -3.89
CA PHE A 124 18.60 -4.57 -3.59
C PHE A 124 19.23 -5.84 -4.13
N ALA A 125 19.68 -5.85 -5.40
CA ALA A 125 20.36 -6.99 -6.00
C ALA A 125 21.64 -7.37 -5.23
N THR A 126 22.41 -6.37 -4.77
CA THR A 126 23.60 -6.59 -3.96
C THR A 126 23.28 -7.27 -2.63
N LYS A 127 22.26 -6.77 -1.92
CA LYS A 127 21.83 -7.32 -0.63
C LYS A 127 21.29 -8.75 -0.76
N VAL A 128 20.46 -9.01 -1.78
CA VAL A 128 19.96 -10.37 -2.07
C VAL A 128 21.11 -11.32 -2.41
N SER A 129 22.11 -10.87 -3.17
CA SER A 129 23.31 -11.67 -3.46
C SER A 129 24.13 -11.96 -2.19
N ALA A 130 24.25 -11.00 -1.28
CA ALA A 130 24.94 -11.19 -0.01
C ALA A 130 24.21 -12.19 0.90
N LEU A 131 22.88 -12.10 0.99
CA LEU A 131 22.03 -13.08 1.67
C LEU A 131 22.21 -14.49 1.09
N SER A 132 22.25 -14.61 -0.23
CA SER A 132 22.50 -15.89 -0.92
C SER A 132 23.78 -16.54 -0.43
N VAL A 133 24.89 -15.79 -0.43
CA VAL A 133 26.19 -16.28 0.02
C VAL A 133 26.18 -16.61 1.51
N ALA A 134 25.64 -15.73 2.36
CA ALA A 134 25.57 -15.93 3.81
C ALA A 134 24.75 -17.18 4.19
N ALA A 135 23.72 -17.50 3.41
CA ALA A 135 22.87 -18.67 3.60
C ALA A 135 23.41 -19.96 2.96
N GLY A 136 24.64 -19.96 2.42
CA GLY A 136 25.23 -21.15 1.78
C GLY A 136 24.81 -21.35 0.33
N ASN A 137 24.71 -20.25 -0.44
CA ASN A 137 24.30 -20.19 -1.85
C ASN A 137 22.85 -20.61 -2.10
N VAL A 138 21.94 -20.18 -1.23
CA VAL A 138 20.49 -20.29 -1.50
C VAL A 138 20.14 -19.43 -2.71
N SER A 139 19.26 -19.92 -3.59
CA SER A 139 18.84 -19.17 -4.79
C SER A 139 18.32 -17.78 -4.43
N THR A 140 18.78 -16.76 -5.15
CA THR A 140 18.29 -15.38 -5.01
C THR A 140 16.79 -15.26 -5.26
N ASP A 141 16.25 -16.06 -6.18
CA ASP A 141 14.82 -16.07 -6.47
C ASP A 141 14.01 -16.59 -5.28
N LEU A 142 14.56 -17.57 -4.53
CA LEU A 142 13.96 -18.06 -3.29
C LEU A 142 14.10 -17.06 -2.15
N ILE A 143 15.22 -16.34 -2.07
CA ILE A 143 15.40 -15.28 -1.06
C ILE A 143 14.41 -14.14 -1.30
N ILE A 144 14.22 -13.69 -2.54
CA ILE A 144 13.21 -12.67 -2.87
C ILE A 144 11.81 -13.18 -2.51
N ASP A 145 11.49 -14.44 -2.80
CA ASP A 145 10.20 -15.02 -2.44
C ASP A 145 9.97 -15.08 -0.93
N ARG A 146 11.01 -15.40 -0.15
CA ARG A 146 10.96 -15.41 1.31
C ARG A 146 10.88 -14.01 1.90
N LEU A 147 11.66 -13.05 1.39
CA LEU A 147 11.56 -11.66 1.81
C LEU A 147 10.15 -11.12 1.56
N ALA A 148 9.55 -11.49 0.43
CA ALA A 148 8.19 -11.11 0.11
C ALA A 148 7.17 -11.76 1.05
N LEU A 149 7.39 -13.00 1.45
CA LEU A 149 6.56 -13.71 2.41
C LEU A 149 6.65 -13.12 3.83
N ASP A 150 7.87 -12.79 4.26
CA ASP A 150 8.19 -12.08 5.51
C ASP A 150 7.41 -10.77 5.59
N LEU A 151 7.67 -9.88 4.62
CA LEU A 151 7.05 -8.56 4.57
C LEU A 151 5.54 -8.60 4.38
N GLU A 152 5.00 -9.56 3.62
CA GLU A 152 3.55 -9.69 3.50
C GLU A 152 2.90 -10.24 4.78
N SER A 153 3.63 -11.02 5.57
CA SER A 153 3.11 -11.61 6.82
C SER A 153 2.84 -10.54 7.88
N ASP A 154 3.77 -9.62 8.09
CA ASP A 154 3.67 -8.65 9.18
C ASP A 154 4.26 -7.25 8.88
N GLY A 155 4.74 -7.02 7.65
CA GLY A 155 5.35 -5.74 7.26
C GLY A 155 6.76 -5.54 7.83
N VAL A 156 7.35 -6.56 8.44
CA VAL A 156 8.70 -6.53 9.02
C VAL A 156 9.63 -7.42 8.19
N ILE A 157 10.93 -7.15 8.24
CA ILE A 157 11.93 -8.11 7.78
C ILE A 157 12.58 -8.73 9.01
N ASP A 158 12.04 -9.84 9.49
CA ASP A 158 12.53 -10.51 10.69
C ASP A 158 12.86 -12.00 10.47
N ASN A 159 12.84 -12.46 9.21
CA ASN A 159 13.08 -13.83 8.82
C ASN A 159 12.01 -14.81 9.36
N THR A 160 10.79 -14.32 9.59
CA THR A 160 9.65 -15.15 10.01
C THR A 160 8.41 -14.97 9.13
N GLU A 161 7.53 -15.97 9.15
CA GLU A 161 6.18 -15.90 8.61
C GLU A 161 5.24 -16.32 9.75
N ASN A 162 4.44 -15.38 10.24
CA ASN A 162 3.57 -15.58 11.40
C ASN A 162 4.32 -16.18 12.61
N GLY A 163 5.57 -15.75 12.83
CA GLY A 163 6.45 -16.23 13.89
C GLY A 163 7.19 -17.55 13.60
N ASN A 164 7.02 -18.15 12.43
CA ASN A 164 7.78 -19.34 12.01
C ASN A 164 8.97 -18.94 11.16
N ALA A 165 10.16 -19.43 11.48
CA ALA A 165 11.36 -19.11 10.71
C ALA A 165 11.28 -19.61 9.26
N ILE A 166 11.53 -18.73 8.29
CA ILE A 166 11.53 -19.05 6.84
C ILE A 166 12.94 -19.25 6.27
N GLY A 167 13.96 -18.69 6.93
CA GLY A 167 15.39 -18.93 6.69
C GLY A 167 16.00 -18.14 5.53
N ALA A 168 17.33 -18.00 5.53
CA ALA A 168 18.13 -17.30 4.52
C ALA A 168 17.91 -15.77 4.42
N ILE A 169 17.20 -15.17 5.38
CA ILE A 169 17.12 -13.73 5.56
C ILE A 169 17.94 -13.34 6.79
N ASP A 170 18.80 -12.35 6.61
CA ASP A 170 19.59 -11.71 7.66
C ASP A 170 19.29 -10.20 7.62
N PRO A 171 18.53 -9.67 8.59
CA PRO A 171 18.20 -8.25 8.66
C PRO A 171 19.45 -7.34 8.78
N THR A 172 20.57 -7.86 9.27
CA THR A 172 21.81 -7.08 9.38
C THR A 172 22.40 -6.76 8.00
N ILE A 173 22.42 -7.74 7.09
CA ILE A 173 22.84 -7.55 5.69
C ILE A 173 21.91 -6.55 4.98
N LEU A 174 20.61 -6.63 5.26
CA LEU A 174 19.62 -5.74 4.65
C LEU A 174 19.68 -4.31 5.18
N SER A 175 20.15 -4.10 6.40
CA SER A 175 20.31 -2.77 7.00
C SER A 175 21.65 -2.08 6.67
N GLU A 176 22.57 -2.77 5.98
CA GLU A 176 23.82 -2.17 5.52
C GLU A 176 23.58 -0.94 4.62
N ASP A 177 24.44 0.08 4.79
CA ASP A 177 24.40 1.30 3.97
C ASP A 177 24.64 0.94 2.49
N PRO A 178 23.62 1.12 1.62
CA PRO A 178 23.73 0.73 0.23
C PRO A 178 24.85 1.46 -0.50
N MET A 179 25.19 2.70 -0.13
CA MET A 179 26.22 3.48 -0.80
C MET A 179 27.64 2.93 -0.61
N THR A 180 27.83 2.05 0.38
CA THR A 180 29.10 1.37 0.64
C THR A 180 29.28 0.09 -0.17
N LEU A 181 28.18 -0.50 -0.66
CA LEU A 181 28.14 -1.80 -1.30
C LEU A 181 28.72 -1.77 -2.71
N VAL A 182 29.33 -2.88 -3.12
CA VAL A 182 29.85 -3.11 -4.47
C VAL A 182 28.80 -3.86 -5.28
N ILE A 183 28.43 -3.30 -6.44
CA ILE A 183 27.46 -3.88 -7.36
C ILE A 183 28.01 -5.23 -7.85
N PRO A 184 27.26 -6.34 -7.68
CA PRO A 184 27.73 -7.67 -8.00
C PRO A 184 28.32 -7.77 -9.40
N ASN A 185 29.40 -8.55 -9.50
CA ASN A 185 30.20 -8.75 -10.71
C ASN A 185 30.93 -7.51 -11.24
N THR A 186 30.65 -6.31 -10.77
CA THR A 186 31.30 -5.08 -11.25
C THR A 186 32.38 -4.57 -10.29
N GLN A 187 33.09 -3.50 -10.72
CA GLN A 187 34.02 -2.74 -9.87
C GLN A 187 33.31 -1.58 -9.14
N TYR A 188 32.07 -1.29 -9.51
CA TYR A 188 31.36 -0.08 -9.12
C TYR A 188 30.71 -0.25 -7.76
N ARG A 189 30.80 0.80 -6.93
CA ARG A 189 29.93 0.91 -5.75
C ARG A 189 28.62 1.57 -6.15
N ILE A 190 27.58 1.41 -5.33
CA ILE A 190 26.27 2.04 -5.57
C ILE A 190 26.39 3.57 -5.70
N LYS A 191 27.23 4.20 -4.87
CA LYS A 191 27.51 5.65 -4.97
C LYS A 191 28.11 6.07 -6.32
N ASP A 192 28.70 5.13 -7.05
CA ASP A 192 29.36 5.33 -8.34
C ASP A 192 28.48 4.84 -9.52
N VAL A 193 27.18 4.54 -9.29
CA VAL A 193 26.27 3.97 -10.31
C VAL A 193 26.17 4.82 -11.58
N MET A 194 26.32 6.15 -11.49
CA MET A 194 26.30 7.02 -12.66
C MET A 194 27.49 6.76 -13.60
N ASN A 195 28.63 6.30 -13.07
CA ASN A 195 29.75 5.89 -13.91
C ASN A 195 29.47 4.56 -14.60
N LEU A 196 28.85 3.60 -13.89
CA LEU A 196 28.36 2.35 -14.48
C LEU A 196 27.40 2.64 -15.64
N MET A 197 26.37 3.47 -15.41
CA MET A 197 25.38 3.82 -16.44
C MET A 197 26.01 4.50 -17.66
N GLU A 198 27.04 5.32 -17.48
CA GLU A 198 27.75 5.96 -18.60
C GLU A 198 28.59 4.96 -19.40
N ASP A 199 29.23 4.00 -18.73
CA ASP A 199 29.95 2.91 -19.38
C ASP A 199 29.02 2.01 -20.18
N GLU A 200 27.86 1.63 -19.62
CA GLU A 200 26.82 0.86 -20.31
C GLU A 200 26.35 1.59 -21.58
N ARG A 201 26.11 2.90 -21.48
CA ARG A 201 25.71 3.72 -22.63
C ARG A 201 26.79 3.79 -23.70
N THR A 202 28.05 3.85 -23.29
CA THR A 202 29.19 3.84 -24.21
C THR A 202 29.26 2.51 -24.95
N LEU A 203 29.11 1.39 -24.22
CA LEU A 203 29.13 0.05 -24.79
C LEU A 203 27.98 -0.18 -25.78
N LEU A 204 26.78 0.31 -25.47
CA LEU A 204 25.59 0.20 -26.32
C LEU A 204 25.56 1.22 -27.47
N GLY A 205 26.52 2.16 -27.54
CA GLY A 205 26.54 3.24 -28.53
C GLY A 205 25.46 4.32 -28.31
N THR A 206 24.72 4.26 -27.20
CA THR A 206 23.68 5.22 -26.86
C THR A 206 24.24 6.50 -26.25
N ALA A 207 25.49 6.50 -25.80
CA ALA A 207 26.19 7.71 -25.38
C ALA A 207 26.30 8.76 -26.51
N ALA A 208 26.51 8.29 -27.75
CA ALA A 208 26.66 9.16 -28.93
C ALA A 208 25.33 9.48 -29.63
N THR A 209 24.31 8.63 -29.45
CA THR A 209 23.05 8.68 -30.23
C THR A 209 21.82 9.03 -29.38
N GLY A 210 21.89 8.86 -28.07
CA GLY A 210 20.84 9.22 -27.11
C GLY A 210 21.00 10.63 -26.54
N PRO A 211 20.14 11.03 -25.58
CA PRO A 211 20.29 12.33 -24.92
C PRO A 211 21.56 12.39 -24.07
N SER A 212 22.07 13.61 -23.83
CA SER A 212 23.22 13.83 -22.95
C SER A 212 22.91 13.43 -21.51
N PHE A 213 23.84 12.74 -20.84
CA PHE A 213 23.67 12.41 -19.42
C PHE A 213 24.24 13.53 -18.53
N ASN A 214 23.35 14.28 -17.86
CA ASN A 214 23.69 15.45 -17.05
C ASN A 214 24.22 15.06 -15.65
N LYS A 215 25.13 14.08 -15.58
CA LYS A 215 25.60 13.49 -14.30
C LYS A 215 26.19 14.49 -13.31
N ASN A 216 26.80 15.58 -13.80
CA ASN A 216 27.35 16.64 -12.94
C ASN A 216 26.28 17.49 -12.23
N GLN A 217 25.02 17.37 -12.62
CA GLN A 217 23.87 18.05 -12.01
C GLN A 217 23.06 17.12 -11.10
N ILE A 218 23.45 15.85 -10.99
CA ILE A 218 22.79 14.83 -10.18
C ILE A 218 23.73 14.49 -9.03
N THR A 219 23.19 14.38 -7.83
CA THR A 219 23.94 13.97 -6.64
C THR A 219 23.13 12.90 -5.94
N LEU A 220 23.76 11.77 -5.67
CA LEU A 220 23.22 10.75 -4.78
C LEU A 220 23.50 11.15 -3.33
N PRO A 221 22.65 10.74 -2.36
CA PRO A 221 22.92 11.01 -0.96
C PRO A 221 24.30 10.47 -0.57
N ILE A 222 25.09 11.34 0.07
CA ILE A 222 26.44 11.04 0.61
C ILE A 222 26.41 10.44 2.02
N ALA A 223 25.25 10.43 2.65
CA ALA A 223 24.94 9.72 3.87
C ALA A 223 24.09 8.50 3.53
N ALA A 224 24.13 7.49 4.39
CA ALA A 224 23.38 6.24 4.23
C ALA A 224 21.95 6.53 3.79
N ALA A 225 21.42 5.71 2.85
CA ALA A 225 19.98 5.53 2.76
C ALA A 225 19.46 5.36 4.19
N PRO A 226 18.27 5.91 4.56
CA PRO A 226 17.74 5.68 5.90
C PRO A 226 17.94 4.21 6.21
N ALA A 227 18.65 3.93 7.31
CA ALA A 227 18.84 2.55 7.73
C ALA A 227 17.47 1.92 7.60
N ILE A 228 17.38 0.71 7.04
CA ILE A 228 16.22 -0.10 7.40
C ILE A 228 16.27 -0.06 8.91
N ILE A 229 15.34 0.67 9.53
CA ILE A 229 15.12 0.60 10.96
C ILE A 229 14.15 -0.57 10.99
N PRO A 230 14.63 -1.84 11.03
CA PRO A 230 13.72 -2.93 11.22
C PRO A 230 12.90 -2.59 12.46
N ASN A 231 11.59 -2.81 12.39
CA ASN A 231 10.74 -2.78 13.56
C ASN A 231 11.46 -3.62 14.62
N SER A 232 12.08 -3.03 15.63
CA SER A 232 12.86 -3.79 16.61
C SER A 232 11.91 -4.35 17.65
N PHE A 233 10.96 -5.14 17.17
CA PHE A 233 10.36 -6.15 18.00
C PHE A 233 11.31 -7.36 18.04
N PRO A 234 11.49 -8.02 19.19
CA PRO A 234 10.84 -7.69 20.45
C PRO A 234 11.41 -6.41 21.11
N ALA A 235 10.52 -5.54 21.59
CA ALA A 235 10.87 -4.43 22.47
C ALA A 235 11.00 -4.98 23.89
N ASN A 236 12.21 -5.40 24.26
CA ASN A 236 12.49 -6.10 25.51
C ASN A 236 12.71 -5.12 26.67
N LEU A 237 11.86 -5.23 27.70
CA LEU A 237 11.84 -4.41 28.92
C LEU A 237 11.82 -5.32 30.17
N GLN A 238 12.68 -6.35 30.18
CA GLN A 238 12.90 -7.27 31.30
C GLN A 238 14.14 -6.90 32.14
N GLY A 239 14.64 -5.67 32.01
CA GLY A 239 15.81 -5.15 32.72
C GLY A 239 15.45 -4.53 34.07
N THR A 240 16.22 -3.51 34.47
CA THR A 240 15.97 -2.79 35.73
C THR A 240 15.19 -1.52 35.43
N ALA A 241 13.95 -1.43 35.91
CA ALA A 241 13.15 -0.23 35.75
C ALA A 241 13.72 0.99 36.53
N PRO A 242 13.52 2.22 36.02
CA PRO A 242 12.84 2.55 34.77
C PRO A 242 13.71 2.28 33.54
N GLU A 243 13.10 1.70 32.50
CA GLU A 243 13.75 1.45 31.22
C GLU A 243 12.80 1.72 30.05
N GLU A 244 13.36 1.97 28.86
CA GLU A 244 12.60 2.31 27.67
C GLU A 244 13.09 1.54 26.45
N ALA A 245 12.17 1.23 25.54
CA ALA A 245 12.43 0.64 24.25
C ALA A 245 11.66 1.44 23.20
N THR A 246 12.35 1.83 22.11
CA THR A 246 11.74 2.60 21.02
C THR A 246 11.65 1.73 19.79
N VAL A 247 10.46 1.72 19.17
CA VAL A 247 10.17 1.04 17.90
C VAL A 247 9.64 2.08 16.93
N VAL A 248 10.01 1.99 15.66
CA VAL A 248 9.35 2.74 14.57
C VAL A 248 8.43 1.76 13.85
N MET A 249 7.22 2.19 13.50
CA MET A 249 6.26 1.41 12.73
C MET A 249 5.71 2.26 11.58
N ASN A 250 5.77 1.75 10.35
CA ASN A 250 5.14 2.39 9.21
C ASN A 250 3.66 2.00 9.11
N ILE A 251 2.77 2.97 8.94
CA ILE A 251 1.31 2.76 8.94
C ILE A 251 0.65 3.54 7.82
N ASN A 252 -0.22 2.85 7.06
CA ASN A 252 -1.14 3.49 6.12
C ASN A 252 -2.36 4.03 6.85
N LYS A 253 -2.41 5.33 7.11
CA LYS A 253 -3.49 5.98 7.86
C LYS A 253 -4.61 6.47 6.92
N PRO A 254 -5.84 5.96 7.01
CA PRO A 254 -6.94 6.44 6.18
C PRO A 254 -7.34 7.88 6.52
N VAL A 255 -7.91 8.59 5.56
CA VAL A 255 -8.54 9.90 5.78
C VAL A 255 -9.85 9.73 6.55
N ASN A 256 -10.22 10.72 7.39
CA ASN A 256 -11.48 10.76 8.17
C ASN A 256 -11.66 9.60 9.17
N VAL A 257 -10.61 9.29 9.93
CA VAL A 257 -10.66 8.32 11.03
C VAL A 257 -10.53 9.05 12.36
N ASP A 258 -11.36 8.68 13.34
CA ASP A 258 -11.39 9.32 14.66
C ASP A 258 -10.51 8.59 15.68
N THR A 259 -10.43 7.27 15.57
CA THR A 259 -9.68 6.40 16.48
C THR A 259 -8.86 5.36 15.73
N ALA A 260 -7.80 4.88 16.40
CA ALA A 260 -6.98 3.77 15.97
C ALA A 260 -6.84 2.77 17.13
N THR A 261 -6.84 1.48 16.82
CA THR A 261 -6.61 0.41 17.79
C THR A 261 -5.27 -0.23 17.46
N ILE A 262 -4.29 -0.09 18.35
CA ILE A 262 -3.06 -0.87 18.34
C ILE A 262 -3.25 -2.14 19.19
N THR A 263 -2.95 -3.30 18.63
CA THR A 263 -2.95 -4.58 19.35
C THR A 263 -1.51 -5.01 19.56
N LEU A 264 -1.06 -5.01 20.81
CA LEU A 264 0.29 -5.45 21.20
C LEU A 264 0.27 -6.93 21.53
N SER A 265 1.22 -7.69 20.99
CA SER A 265 1.54 -9.04 21.45
C SER A 265 2.60 -8.93 22.53
N ALA A 266 2.23 -9.09 23.80
CA ALA A 266 3.12 -8.87 24.94
C ALA A 266 3.40 -10.18 25.68
N LEU A 267 4.68 -10.48 25.91
CA LEU A 267 5.16 -11.58 26.75
C LEU A 267 5.36 -11.07 28.18
N ASP A 268 4.89 -11.86 29.16
CA ASP A 268 5.03 -11.59 30.61
C ASP A 268 4.37 -10.25 31.03
N ALA A 269 3.15 -10.03 30.52
CA ALA A 269 2.33 -8.84 30.76
C ALA A 269 1.42 -9.00 31.99
N ASP A 270 2.01 -9.17 33.18
CA ASP A 270 1.36 -9.75 34.35
C ASP A 270 1.14 -8.79 35.53
N PHE A 271 1.65 -7.55 35.47
CA PHE A 271 1.40 -6.52 36.49
C PHE A 271 0.57 -5.33 35.99
N SER A 272 -0.44 -4.96 36.80
CA SER A 272 -1.30 -3.82 36.49
C SER A 272 -0.50 -2.51 36.51
N GLY A 273 -0.44 -1.82 35.37
CA GLY A 273 0.20 -0.51 35.25
C GLY A 273 1.72 -0.53 35.27
N GLU A 274 2.36 -1.66 34.94
CA GLU A 274 3.82 -1.76 34.88
C GLU A 274 4.45 -1.12 33.63
N GLY A 275 3.63 -0.77 32.64
CA GLY A 275 4.09 -0.24 31.36
C GLY A 275 3.32 0.97 30.85
N GLU A 276 3.99 1.75 30.00
CA GLU A 276 3.38 2.85 29.24
C GLU A 276 3.78 2.78 27.77
N LEU A 277 2.87 3.17 26.88
CA LEU A 277 3.13 3.37 25.45
C LEU A 277 2.93 4.85 25.09
N MET A 278 3.94 5.45 24.48
CA MET A 278 3.86 6.78 23.89
C MET A 278 4.01 6.68 22.37
N ILE A 279 3.07 7.27 21.63
CA ILE A 279 3.05 7.26 20.16
C ILE A 279 3.33 8.68 19.66
N ASN A 280 4.39 8.85 18.87
CA ASN A 280 4.83 10.14 18.31
C ASN A 280 4.95 11.27 19.35
N GLY A 281 5.36 10.94 20.58
CA GLY A 281 5.48 11.92 21.67
C GLY A 281 4.16 12.43 22.24
N ASN A 282 3.02 11.83 21.88
CA ASN A 282 1.73 12.15 22.48
C ASN A 282 1.64 11.63 23.92
N THR A 283 0.58 12.01 24.63
CA THR A 283 0.35 11.60 26.03
C THR A 283 0.47 10.08 26.18
N PRO A 284 1.27 9.58 27.15
CA PRO A 284 1.43 8.15 27.39
C PRO A 284 0.09 7.47 27.67
N VAL A 285 -0.06 6.27 27.11
CA VAL A 285 -1.18 5.37 27.37
C VAL A 285 -0.69 4.25 28.26
N ALA A 286 -1.37 4.05 29.40
CA ALA A 286 -1.03 2.96 30.31
C ALA A 286 -1.22 1.61 29.61
N LEU A 287 -0.22 0.75 29.72
CA LEU A 287 -0.28 -0.65 29.33
C LEU A 287 -0.75 -1.47 30.53
N PHE A 288 -1.40 -2.61 30.25
CA PHE A 288 -1.79 -3.61 31.24
C PHE A 288 -2.80 -3.08 32.29
N GLY A 289 -4.10 -3.16 31.95
CA GLY A 289 -5.20 -2.76 32.85
C GLY A 289 -5.36 -3.68 34.08
N PRO A 290 -6.42 -3.50 34.90
CA PRO A 290 -6.63 -4.26 36.15
C PRO A 290 -6.86 -5.78 35.97
N THR A 291 -6.87 -6.26 34.73
CA THR A 291 -6.96 -7.67 34.35
C THR A 291 -5.62 -8.41 34.33
N ALA A 292 -4.51 -7.73 34.65
CA ALA A 292 -3.21 -8.36 34.83
C ALA A 292 -3.28 -9.36 36.00
N THR A 293 -3.14 -10.64 35.70
CA THR A 293 -3.03 -11.70 36.71
C THR A 293 -1.58 -11.77 37.15
N ALA A 294 -1.29 -11.51 38.43
CA ALA A 294 0.05 -11.56 39.02
C ALA A 294 0.65 -12.99 38.99
N SER A 295 1.01 -13.48 37.82
CA SER A 295 1.59 -14.78 37.58
C SER A 295 2.56 -14.66 36.41
N ASN A 296 3.86 -14.74 36.70
CA ASN A 296 4.94 -14.85 35.74
C ASN A 296 4.83 -16.21 35.01
N ASP A 297 3.86 -16.30 34.10
CA ASP A 297 3.49 -17.50 33.38
C ASP A 297 4.19 -17.58 32.01
N LYS A 298 4.95 -16.53 31.64
CA LYS A 298 5.64 -16.38 30.35
C LYS A 298 4.70 -16.59 29.16
N GLN A 299 3.43 -16.26 29.30
CA GLN A 299 2.47 -16.31 28.22
C GLN A 299 2.53 -15.04 27.39
N VAL A 300 2.16 -15.19 26.12
CA VAL A 300 1.95 -14.08 25.20
C VAL A 300 0.48 -13.71 25.21
N VAL A 301 0.18 -12.44 25.45
CA VAL A 301 -1.18 -11.88 25.49
C VAL A 301 -1.32 -10.78 24.45
N ASN A 302 -2.42 -10.80 23.70
CA ASN A 302 -2.78 -9.72 22.79
C ASN A 302 -3.58 -8.64 23.52
N ILE A 303 -3.07 -7.41 23.50
CA ILE A 303 -3.60 -6.28 24.27
C ILE A 303 -4.04 -5.20 23.29
N PRO A 304 -5.36 -5.04 23.06
CA PRO A 304 -5.89 -3.95 22.25
C PRO A 304 -5.91 -2.65 23.05
N ILE A 305 -5.41 -1.58 22.45
CA ILE A 305 -5.35 -0.23 23.02
C ILE A 305 -5.95 0.72 22.01
N THR A 306 -7.07 1.36 22.38
CA THR A 306 -7.69 2.41 21.58
C THR A 306 -7.00 3.74 21.84
N THR A 307 -6.64 4.43 20.77
CA THR A 307 -5.96 5.73 20.80
C THR A 307 -6.67 6.71 19.85
N PRO A 308 -6.57 8.02 20.09
CA PRO A 308 -7.00 9.01 19.11
C PRO A 308 -6.26 8.82 17.78
N ALA A 309 -6.95 8.90 16.65
CA ALA A 309 -6.30 8.84 15.35
C ALA A 309 -5.26 9.95 15.14
N SER A 310 -5.37 11.07 15.87
CA SER A 310 -4.40 12.17 15.87
C SER A 310 -3.03 11.78 16.43
N PHE A 311 -2.91 10.66 17.15
CA PHE A 311 -1.61 10.19 17.64
C PHE A 311 -0.76 9.61 16.52
N TRP A 312 -1.39 9.20 15.42
CA TRP A 312 -0.77 8.49 14.31
C TRP A 312 -0.54 9.41 13.12
N ASN A 313 0.60 9.24 12.47
CA ASN A 313 0.93 9.79 11.17
C ASN A 313 0.67 8.75 10.10
N ASP A 314 0.39 9.20 8.88
CA ASP A 314 0.56 8.36 7.69
C ASP A 314 2.06 8.19 7.45
N GLY A 315 2.52 6.96 7.22
CA GLY A 315 3.93 6.60 7.19
C GLY A 315 4.51 6.27 8.58
N ASP A 316 5.71 6.75 8.88
CA ASP A 316 6.46 6.33 10.07
C ASP A 316 5.88 6.90 11.38
N ASN A 317 5.78 6.02 12.38
CA ASN A 317 5.30 6.32 13.72
C ASN A 317 6.31 5.82 14.76
N THR A 318 6.72 6.68 15.69
CA THR A 318 7.61 6.29 16.80
C THR A 318 6.79 5.84 18.00
N LEU A 319 7.00 4.61 18.44
CA LEU A 319 6.41 3.99 19.62
C LEU A 319 7.49 3.86 20.69
N VAL A 320 7.29 4.51 21.83
CA VAL A 320 8.17 4.38 23.00
C VAL A 320 7.43 3.59 24.07
N PHE A 321 7.93 2.40 24.36
CA PHE A 321 7.48 1.57 25.45
C PHE A 321 8.34 1.84 26.68
N ARG A 322 7.71 2.01 27.84
CA ARG A 322 8.40 2.25 29.12
C ARG A 322 7.99 1.21 30.12
N HIS A 323 8.95 0.64 30.83
CA HIS A 323 8.71 -0.21 32.01
C HIS A 323 9.02 0.61 33.25
N THR A 324 8.02 0.77 34.12
CA THR A 324 8.04 1.71 35.24
C THR A 324 8.00 1.02 36.61
N SER A 325 7.80 -0.30 36.65
CA SER A 325 7.67 -1.10 37.88
C SER A 325 9.02 -1.63 38.38
N THR A 326 9.27 -1.58 39.69
CA THR A 326 10.47 -2.20 40.28
C THR A 326 10.40 -3.73 40.38
N ALA A 327 9.32 -4.35 39.93
CA ALA A 327 9.09 -5.79 39.93
C ALA A 327 8.57 -6.24 38.56
N GLY A 328 9.06 -7.37 38.08
CA GLY A 328 8.66 -7.93 36.78
C GLY A 328 9.46 -7.34 35.63
N GLY A 329 8.78 -7.24 34.49
CA GLY A 329 9.32 -6.79 33.21
C GLY A 329 8.64 -7.53 32.07
N PHE A 330 8.45 -6.85 30.95
CA PHE A 330 7.67 -7.38 29.83
C PHE A 330 8.44 -7.26 28.52
N SER A 331 7.99 -7.97 27.50
CA SER A 331 8.54 -7.81 26.15
C SER A 331 7.41 -7.70 25.15
N ILE A 332 7.39 -6.64 24.35
CA ILE A 332 6.43 -6.53 23.25
C ILE A 332 7.02 -7.29 22.08
N GLN A 333 6.40 -8.40 21.71
CA GLN A 333 6.84 -9.31 20.66
C GLN A 333 6.43 -8.84 19.27
N ASN A 334 5.30 -8.14 19.15
CA ASN A 334 4.80 -7.55 17.91
C ASN A 334 3.72 -6.51 18.23
N ALA A 335 3.35 -5.68 17.25
CA ALA A 335 2.20 -4.82 17.31
C ALA A 335 1.52 -4.68 15.94
N THR A 336 0.18 -4.69 15.92
CA THR A 336 -0.62 -4.40 14.71
C THR A 336 -1.51 -3.19 14.95
N VAL A 337 -1.78 -2.40 13.91
CA VAL A 337 -2.64 -1.20 14.01
C VAL A 337 -3.81 -1.30 13.04
N SER A 338 -5.00 -1.01 13.54
CA SER A 338 -6.23 -0.93 12.75
C SER A 338 -6.91 0.41 12.96
N PHE A 339 -7.53 0.95 11.92
CA PHE A 339 -8.31 2.18 12.00
C PHE A 339 -9.80 1.87 11.86
N GLN A 340 -10.61 2.50 12.70
CA GLN A 340 -12.05 2.44 12.53
C GLN A 340 -12.47 3.59 11.62
N VAL A 341 -12.64 3.31 10.33
CA VAL A 341 -13.26 4.27 9.40
C VAL A 341 -14.72 4.48 9.80
N ALA A 342 -15.15 5.75 9.88
CA ALA A 342 -16.56 6.06 9.96
C ALA A 342 -17.25 5.42 8.73
N ALA A 343 -18.34 4.69 8.95
CA ALA A 343 -19.07 4.05 7.85
C ALA A 343 -19.40 5.11 6.78
N PRO A 344 -19.12 4.86 5.49
CA PRO A 344 -19.40 5.83 4.44
C PRO A 344 -20.88 6.19 4.45
N VAL A 345 -21.20 7.48 4.51
CA VAL A 345 -22.57 7.96 4.37
C VAL A 345 -22.99 7.73 2.91
N VAL A 346 -23.86 6.76 2.68
CA VAL A 346 -24.42 6.49 1.35
C VAL A 346 -25.49 7.55 1.07
N TYR A 347 -25.27 8.37 0.04
CA TYR A 347 -26.20 9.39 -0.42
C TYR A 347 -27.03 8.84 -1.58
N GLU A 348 -28.29 8.54 -1.32
CA GLU A 348 -29.21 7.98 -2.30
C GLU A 348 -30.49 8.82 -2.41
N ALA A 349 -30.98 8.97 -3.63
CA ALA A 349 -32.31 9.49 -3.90
C ALA A 349 -33.31 8.34 -3.82
N VAL A 350 -34.30 8.45 -2.94
CA VAL A 350 -35.32 7.41 -2.71
C VAL A 350 -36.67 8.03 -2.94
N ILE A 351 -37.51 7.38 -3.75
CA ILE A 351 -38.80 7.91 -4.15
C ILE A 351 -39.94 7.12 -3.55
N THR A 352 -40.95 7.85 -3.07
CA THR A 352 -42.24 7.30 -2.65
C THR A 352 -43.38 7.95 -3.42
N LEU A 353 -44.35 7.13 -3.80
CA LEU A 353 -45.59 7.59 -4.44
C LEU A 353 -46.74 7.55 -3.43
N SER A 354 -47.67 8.51 -3.51
CA SER A 354 -48.86 8.49 -2.64
C SER A 354 -49.82 7.33 -2.93
N THR A 355 -49.75 6.75 -4.13
CA THR A 355 -50.49 5.55 -4.51
C THR A 355 -49.80 4.87 -5.69
N SER A 356 -49.89 3.54 -5.77
CA SER A 356 -49.44 2.74 -6.93
C SER A 356 -50.58 2.38 -7.89
N SER A 357 -51.83 2.72 -7.55
CA SER A 357 -52.98 2.47 -8.42
C SER A 357 -53.99 3.63 -8.38
N ILE A 358 -54.61 3.88 -9.53
CA ILE A 358 -55.65 4.89 -9.71
C ILE A 358 -56.85 4.22 -10.35
N GLN A 359 -58.04 4.47 -9.82
CA GLN A 359 -59.29 4.02 -10.40
C GLN A 359 -60.09 5.21 -10.91
N PHE A 360 -60.44 5.18 -12.20
CA PHE A 360 -61.32 6.16 -12.81
C PHE A 360 -62.80 5.73 -12.80
N GLY A 361 -63.09 4.47 -12.42
CA GLY A 361 -64.45 3.92 -12.46
C GLY A 361 -64.95 3.69 -13.89
N ASN A 362 -66.26 3.57 -14.07
CA ASN A 362 -66.88 3.40 -15.38
C ASN A 362 -66.83 4.71 -16.17
N GLN A 363 -66.41 4.65 -17.42
CA GLN A 363 -66.30 5.81 -18.32
C GLN A 363 -67.07 5.54 -19.62
N ASP A 364 -67.84 6.53 -20.07
CA ASP A 364 -68.56 6.43 -21.34
C ASP A 364 -67.58 6.51 -22.52
N VAL A 365 -67.87 5.79 -23.60
CA VAL A 365 -67.00 5.79 -24.79
C VAL A 365 -66.92 7.20 -25.37
N GLY A 366 -65.69 7.69 -25.55
CA GLY A 366 -65.41 9.05 -26.04
C GLY A 366 -65.46 10.15 -24.97
N SER A 367 -65.57 9.80 -23.68
CA SER A 367 -65.50 10.74 -22.56
C SER A 367 -64.12 10.75 -21.89
N VAL A 368 -63.71 11.92 -21.38
CA VAL A 368 -62.45 12.11 -20.64
C VAL A 368 -62.74 12.11 -19.14
N ALA A 369 -62.07 11.25 -18.38
CA ALA A 369 -62.11 11.26 -16.94
C ALA A 369 -61.15 12.33 -16.39
N GLY A 370 -61.65 13.19 -15.49
CA GLY A 370 -60.86 14.27 -14.88
C GLY A 370 -59.61 13.77 -14.12
N PRO A 371 -58.59 14.64 -13.94
CA PRO A 371 -57.29 14.24 -13.43
C PRO A 371 -57.33 13.75 -11.98
N LYS A 372 -56.58 12.69 -11.69
CA LYS A 372 -56.34 12.17 -10.35
C LYS A 372 -54.89 12.47 -9.92
N PRO A 373 -54.68 13.11 -8.75
CA PRO A 373 -53.35 13.48 -8.31
C PRO A 373 -52.59 12.31 -7.67
N VAL A 374 -51.30 12.19 -7.98
CA VAL A 374 -50.33 11.30 -7.33
C VAL A 374 -49.13 12.12 -6.89
N LYS A 375 -48.80 12.08 -5.60
CA LYS A 375 -47.61 12.76 -5.07
C LYS A 375 -46.39 11.88 -5.26
N PHE A 376 -45.29 12.50 -5.67
CA PHE A 376 -43.97 11.93 -5.86
C PHE A 376 -43.02 12.65 -4.91
N THR A 377 -42.54 11.96 -3.89
CA THR A 377 -41.73 12.54 -2.81
C THR A 377 -40.35 11.93 -2.79
N ASN A 378 -39.32 12.78 -2.73
CA ASN A 378 -37.96 12.33 -2.45
C ASN A 378 -37.75 12.20 -0.94
N THR A 379 -37.72 10.98 -0.44
CA THR A 379 -37.49 10.62 0.96
C THR A 379 -36.06 10.16 1.22
N GLY A 380 -35.18 10.21 0.21
CA GLY A 380 -33.76 9.91 0.34
C GLY A 380 -32.99 11.03 1.04
N ASN A 381 -31.68 10.83 1.21
CA ASN A 381 -30.75 11.83 1.75
C ASN A 381 -29.94 12.54 0.65
N ALA A 382 -30.19 12.22 -0.63
CA ALA A 382 -29.64 12.91 -1.80
C ALA A 382 -30.76 13.48 -2.70
N PRO A 383 -30.49 14.57 -3.45
CA PRO A 383 -31.46 15.10 -4.41
C PRO A 383 -31.66 14.15 -5.61
N LEU A 384 -32.89 14.10 -6.14
CA LEU A 384 -33.19 13.36 -7.37
C LEU A 384 -33.06 14.28 -8.58
N THR A 385 -32.35 13.83 -9.62
CA THR A 385 -32.39 14.45 -10.96
C THR A 385 -33.36 13.68 -11.86
N ILE A 386 -34.31 14.38 -12.47
CA ILE A 386 -35.33 13.79 -13.34
C ILE A 386 -34.96 14.07 -14.80
N SER A 387 -34.58 13.04 -15.55
CA SER A 387 -34.14 13.16 -16.95
C SER A 387 -35.29 13.24 -17.95
N SER A 388 -36.39 12.54 -17.69
CA SER A 388 -37.56 12.49 -18.57
C SER A 388 -38.79 11.99 -17.83
N ILE A 389 -39.96 12.52 -18.21
CA ILE A 389 -41.26 12.05 -17.74
C ILE A 389 -42.10 11.70 -18.98
N SER A 390 -42.51 10.45 -19.10
CA SER A 390 -43.31 9.96 -20.23
C SER A 390 -44.23 8.82 -19.82
N ILE A 391 -45.37 8.68 -20.52
CA ILE A 391 -46.24 7.50 -20.43
C ILE A 391 -45.71 6.47 -21.44
N SER A 392 -45.32 5.29 -20.97
CA SER A 392 -44.51 4.36 -21.77
C SER A 392 -45.29 3.56 -22.82
N THR A 393 -46.52 3.09 -22.52
CA THR A 393 -47.04 1.91 -23.24
C THR A 393 -48.56 1.81 -23.40
N THR A 394 -49.36 2.76 -22.93
CA THR A 394 -50.83 2.60 -22.91
C THR A 394 -51.55 3.81 -23.53
N PRO A 395 -52.15 3.66 -24.73
CA PRO A 395 -53.07 4.65 -25.28
C PRO A 395 -54.26 4.88 -24.33
N GLY A 396 -54.80 6.10 -24.30
CA GLY A 396 -55.96 6.43 -23.46
C GLY A 396 -55.62 7.06 -22.10
N PHE A 397 -54.34 7.38 -21.83
CA PHE A 397 -53.95 8.15 -20.66
C PHE A 397 -53.12 9.37 -21.04
N SER A 398 -53.29 10.45 -20.29
CA SER A 398 -52.47 11.66 -20.37
C SER A 398 -52.05 12.09 -18.96
N GLN A 399 -50.93 12.81 -18.86
CA GLN A 399 -50.45 13.33 -17.59
C GLN A 399 -49.94 14.76 -17.73
N THR A 400 -50.18 15.55 -16.70
CA THR A 400 -49.45 16.80 -16.43
C THR A 400 -48.78 16.68 -15.06
N ASN A 401 -47.69 17.40 -14.83
CA ASN A 401 -47.02 17.42 -13.53
C ASN A 401 -46.33 18.76 -13.29
N ASP A 402 -45.99 19.02 -12.03
CA ASP A 402 -45.19 20.16 -11.58
C ASP A 402 -43.76 19.74 -11.18
N CYS A 403 -43.31 18.55 -11.60
CA CYS A 403 -41.97 18.05 -11.32
C CYS A 403 -40.95 18.75 -12.21
N ASN A 404 -40.05 19.51 -11.58
CA ASN A 404 -38.88 20.05 -12.26
C ASN A 404 -37.83 18.94 -12.49
N ASN A 405 -36.80 19.22 -13.27
CA ASN A 405 -35.67 18.28 -13.51
C ASN A 405 -34.80 18.02 -12.26
N TYR A 406 -35.14 18.60 -11.11
CA TYR A 406 -34.44 18.47 -9.85
C TYR A 406 -35.44 18.49 -8.68
N LEU A 407 -35.42 17.45 -7.85
CA LEU A 407 -36.26 17.32 -6.67
C LEU A 407 -35.37 17.21 -5.41
N PRO A 408 -35.29 18.27 -4.59
CA PRO A 408 -34.49 18.25 -3.36
C PRO A 408 -34.95 17.17 -2.37
N VAL A 409 -34.08 16.86 -1.41
CA VAL A 409 -34.42 15.99 -0.27
C VAL A 409 -35.67 16.53 0.44
N ASN A 410 -36.57 15.62 0.82
CA ASN A 410 -37.84 15.90 1.50
C ASN A 410 -38.81 16.81 0.72
N SER A 411 -38.61 16.96 -0.58
CA SER A 411 -39.52 17.73 -1.45
C SER A 411 -40.48 16.81 -2.21
N THR A 412 -41.62 17.37 -2.61
CA THR A 412 -42.68 16.67 -3.32
C THR A 412 -43.04 17.40 -4.60
N CYS A 413 -43.33 16.63 -5.66
CA CYS A 413 -44.06 17.10 -6.83
C CYS A 413 -45.31 16.23 -7.07
N THR A 414 -46.24 16.70 -7.88
CA THR A 414 -47.56 16.11 -8.12
C THR A 414 -47.76 15.80 -9.60
N PHE A 415 -48.13 14.56 -9.88
CA PHE A 415 -48.61 14.11 -11.18
C PHE A 415 -50.14 14.13 -11.20
N SER A 416 -50.73 14.71 -12.24
CA SER A 416 -52.16 14.70 -12.52
C SER A 416 -52.44 13.79 -13.71
N ILE A 417 -53.01 12.62 -13.45
CA ILE A 417 -53.26 11.59 -14.48
C ILE A 417 -54.72 11.62 -14.91
N SER A 418 -54.98 11.69 -16.21
CA SER A 418 -56.33 11.66 -16.82
C SER A 418 -56.50 10.46 -17.75
N PHE A 419 -57.72 9.94 -17.85
CA PHE A 419 -58.11 8.92 -18.83
C PHE A 419 -58.87 9.59 -19.99
N THR A 420 -58.51 9.31 -21.23
CA THR A 420 -58.95 10.06 -22.43
C THR A 420 -59.60 9.19 -23.50
#